data_AF-A0AA40BGI0-F1
#
_entry.id   AF-A0AA40BGI0-F1
#
_cell.length_a   1.000
_cell.length_b   1.000
_cell.length_c   1.000
_cell.angle_alpha   90.00
_cell.angle_beta   90.00
_cell.angle_gamma   90.00
#
_symmetry.space_group_name_H-M   'P 1'
#
loop_
_entity.id
_entity.type
_entity.pdbx_description
1 polymer ?
#
loop_
_entity_poly.entity_id
_entity_poly.type
_entity_poly.pdbx_seq_one_letter_code
_entity_poly.pdbx_strand_id
1 'polypeptide(L)'
;MTQGVSKVLSTEPLLESEAVWTALVKTTYKDPTGTTRTWEYAERRTRPLGSEIDGVGIVAILEKESGPEIVLQKQYRPPIDRVVIEMPAGLVDEGETAEEAAIRELKEETGYVGHILETSPIMWNDPGFCNTNLKMVHVGVDMRLPANQNPKPELEENEFIEVFHVRLADLWETCIKMDNLGYAIDARIANIAEGIEIAKKFKL
;
A
#
# COMPACT_ATOMS: atom_id res chain seq x y z
N MET A 1 -18.21 -18.88 14.86
CA MET A 1 -17.29 -18.27 15.83
C MET A 1 -17.24 -16.80 15.49
N THR A 2 -17.57 -15.90 16.41
CA THR A 2 -17.32 -14.45 16.23
C THR A 2 -15.81 -14.27 16.15
N GLN A 3 -15.28 -13.88 14.99
CA GLN A 3 -13.87 -13.49 14.87
C GLN A 3 -13.60 -12.37 15.88
N GLY A 4 -12.51 -12.50 16.64
CA GLY A 4 -12.06 -11.46 17.54
C GLY A 4 -11.68 -10.19 16.78
N VAL A 5 -11.82 -9.03 17.41
CA VAL A 5 -11.38 -7.76 16.83
C VAL A 5 -9.92 -7.54 17.21
N SER A 6 -9.05 -7.31 16.21
CA SER A 6 -7.66 -6.91 16.43
C SER A 6 -7.57 -5.59 17.18
N LYS A 7 -6.68 -5.50 18.17
CA LYS A 7 -6.45 -4.31 18.99
C LYS A 7 -5.05 -4.34 19.61
N VAL A 8 -4.49 -3.17 19.87
CA VAL A 8 -3.24 -3.06 20.64
C VAL A 8 -3.52 -3.46 22.10
N LEU A 9 -2.64 -4.28 22.67
CA LEU A 9 -2.70 -4.66 24.09
C LEU A 9 -1.76 -3.85 24.96
N SER A 10 -0.58 -3.49 24.44
CA SER A 10 0.44 -2.67 25.10
C SER A 10 1.36 -2.04 24.05
N THR A 11 2.08 -0.99 24.44
CA THR A 11 3.10 -0.34 23.61
C THR A 11 4.27 0.05 24.49
N GLU A 12 5.49 -0.23 24.05
CA GLU A 12 6.73 0.08 24.74
C GLU A 12 7.85 0.41 23.75
N PRO A 13 8.92 1.12 24.15
CA PRO A 13 10.09 1.31 23.31
C PRO A 13 10.74 -0.04 22.97
N LEU A 14 11.05 -0.27 21.69
CA LEU A 14 11.74 -1.47 21.22
C LEU A 14 13.27 -1.25 21.27
N LEU A 15 14.01 -2.18 21.88
CA LEU A 15 15.47 -2.14 21.87
C LEU A 15 15.99 -2.52 20.49
N GLU A 16 17.06 -1.85 20.03
CA GLU A 16 17.64 -2.11 18.69
C GLU A 16 18.10 -3.57 18.52
N SER A 17 18.59 -4.21 19.58
CA SER A 17 19.00 -5.62 19.58
C SER A 17 17.85 -6.60 19.38
N GLU A 18 16.60 -6.16 19.60
CA GLU A 18 15.38 -6.96 19.43
C GLU A 18 14.68 -6.65 18.10
N ALA A 19 15.06 -5.56 17.43
CA ALA A 19 14.40 -5.12 16.21
C ALA A 19 14.76 -6.03 15.03
N VAL A 20 13.76 -6.74 14.49
CA VAL A 20 13.93 -7.64 13.34
C VAL A 20 13.67 -6.91 12.01
N TRP A 21 12.62 -6.09 11.97
CA TRP A 21 12.06 -5.55 10.71
C TRP A 21 12.53 -4.15 10.36
N THR A 22 12.89 -3.34 11.37
CA THR A 22 13.19 -1.92 11.20
C THR A 22 14.41 -1.50 12.01
N ALA A 23 15.09 -0.46 11.57
CA ALA A 23 16.16 0.20 12.31
C ALA A 23 15.87 1.71 12.44
N LEU A 24 16.32 2.32 13.53
CA LEU A 24 16.49 3.76 13.63
C LEU A 24 17.94 4.09 13.30
N VAL A 25 18.14 5.02 12.37
CA VAL A 25 19.45 5.35 11.83
C VAL A 25 19.71 6.83 11.99
N LYS A 26 20.97 7.15 12.33
CA LYS A 26 21.48 8.52 12.32
C LYS A 26 22.42 8.71 11.14
N THR A 27 22.01 9.55 10.19
CA THR A 27 22.86 9.97 9.06
C THR A 27 23.53 11.29 9.37
N THR A 28 24.80 11.40 8.99
CA THR A 28 25.55 12.67 8.99
C THR A 28 25.74 13.14 7.56
N TYR A 29 25.35 14.38 7.27
CA TYR A 29 25.41 14.96 5.91
C TYR A 29 25.96 16.38 5.93
N LYS A 30 26.32 16.90 4.75
CA LYS A 30 26.69 18.31 4.56
C LYS A 30 25.53 19.06 3.92
N ASP A 31 25.19 20.21 4.48
CA ASP A 31 24.19 21.10 3.88
C ASP A 31 24.79 21.94 2.74
N PRO A 32 23.97 22.73 2.00
CA PRO A 32 24.46 23.57 0.90
C PRO A 32 25.48 24.65 1.30
N THR A 33 25.66 24.93 2.59
CA THR A 33 26.67 25.88 3.10
C THR A 33 27.99 25.19 3.48
N GLY A 34 28.04 23.85 3.35
CA GLY A 34 29.18 23.03 3.79
C GLY A 34 29.13 22.68 5.28
N THR A 35 28.07 23.06 6.00
CA THR A 35 27.92 22.77 7.42
C THR A 35 27.52 21.30 7.61
N THR A 36 28.25 20.60 8.49
CA THR A 36 27.91 19.23 8.88
C THR A 36 26.66 19.21 9.76
N ARG A 37 25.70 18.37 9.42
CA ARG A 37 24.43 18.16 10.13
C ARG A 37 24.15 16.68 10.34
N THR A 38 23.23 16.38 11.23
CA THR A 38 22.74 15.03 11.47
C THR A 38 21.24 14.95 11.27
N TRP A 39 20.74 13.80 10.86
CA TRP A 39 19.32 13.50 10.72
C TRP A 39 19.03 12.09 11.23
N GLU A 40 17.90 11.89 11.90
CA GLU A 40 17.42 10.60 12.38
C GLU A 40 16.25 10.15 11.51
N TYR A 41 16.25 8.89 11.09
CA TYR A 41 15.20 8.32 10.26
C TYR A 41 15.01 6.82 10.53
N ALA A 42 13.88 6.27 10.11
CA ALA A 42 13.61 4.83 10.15
C ALA A 42 13.89 4.16 8.80
N GLU A 43 14.37 2.92 8.81
CA GLU A 43 14.52 2.10 7.60
C GLU A 43 14.07 0.66 7.81
N ARG A 44 13.71 0.00 6.70
CA ARG A 44 13.43 -1.44 6.70
C ARG A 44 14.73 -2.22 6.64
N ARG A 45 14.80 -3.32 7.39
CA ARG A 45 15.88 -4.32 7.32
C ARG A 45 15.65 -5.36 6.21
N THR A 46 14.50 -5.29 5.54
CA THR A 46 14.02 -6.31 4.59
C THR A 46 14.16 -5.92 3.13
N ARG A 47 14.65 -4.72 2.79
CA ARG A 47 14.87 -4.36 1.38
C ARG A 47 15.84 -5.39 0.76
N PRO A 48 15.44 -6.13 -0.28
CA PRO A 48 16.30 -7.17 -0.84
C PRO A 48 17.62 -6.62 -1.33
N LEU A 49 18.69 -7.41 -1.21
CA LEU A 49 20.01 -7.02 -1.72
C LEU A 49 19.93 -6.84 -3.24
N GLY A 50 20.32 -5.67 -3.73
CA GLY A 50 20.26 -5.33 -5.16
C GLY A 50 18.91 -4.81 -5.64
N SER A 51 17.88 -4.77 -4.78
CA SER A 51 16.63 -4.05 -5.08
C SER A 51 16.76 -2.55 -4.78
N GLU A 52 16.26 -1.72 -5.68
CA GLU A 52 16.14 -0.27 -5.45
C GLU A 52 14.92 0.08 -4.59
N ILE A 53 13.98 -0.86 -4.42
CA ILE A 53 12.70 -0.62 -3.74
C ILE A 53 12.40 -1.60 -2.61
N ASP A 54 11.62 -1.13 -1.61
CA ASP A 54 11.13 -2.00 -0.54
C ASP A 54 9.93 -2.86 -0.96
N GLY A 55 9.04 -2.28 -1.77
CA GLY A 55 7.75 -2.89 -2.07
C GLY A 55 7.02 -2.27 -3.25
N VAL A 56 5.77 -2.66 -3.42
CA VAL A 56 4.87 -2.18 -4.46
C VAL A 56 3.54 -1.74 -3.87
N GLY A 57 2.92 -0.73 -4.48
CA GLY A 57 1.51 -0.41 -4.31
C GLY A 57 0.78 -0.71 -5.61
N ILE A 58 -0.44 -1.24 -5.55
CA ILE A 58 -1.12 -1.78 -6.73
C ILE A 58 -2.42 -1.01 -6.99
N VAL A 59 -2.44 -0.25 -8.09
CA VAL A 59 -3.69 0.35 -8.59
C VAL A 59 -4.35 -0.66 -9.53
N ALA A 60 -5.11 -1.59 -8.94
CA ALA A 60 -5.85 -2.60 -9.70
C ALA A 60 -7.23 -2.07 -10.11
N ILE A 61 -7.46 -1.93 -11.41
CA ILE A 61 -8.71 -1.44 -12.00
C ILE A 61 -9.47 -2.61 -12.62
N LEU A 62 -10.66 -2.88 -12.09
CA LEU A 62 -11.64 -3.80 -12.66
C LEU A 62 -12.32 -3.14 -13.86
N GLU A 63 -12.15 -3.75 -15.03
CA GLU A 63 -12.76 -3.30 -16.28
C GLU A 63 -14.21 -3.81 -16.36
N LYS A 64 -15.16 -2.99 -15.92
CA LYS A 64 -16.60 -3.31 -15.93
C LYS A 64 -17.37 -2.39 -16.88
N GLU A 65 -18.47 -2.91 -17.45
CA GLU A 65 -19.38 -2.12 -18.29
C GLU A 65 -20.01 -0.94 -17.54
N SER A 66 -20.19 -1.06 -16.22
CA SER A 66 -20.68 0.00 -15.33
C SER A 66 -19.67 1.12 -15.06
N GLY A 67 -18.45 1.00 -15.58
CA GLY A 67 -17.33 1.92 -15.35
C GLY A 67 -16.21 1.28 -14.52
N PRO A 68 -15.03 1.93 -14.48
CA PRO A 68 -13.85 1.40 -13.80
C PRO A 68 -14.02 1.41 -12.28
N GLU A 69 -13.67 0.30 -11.64
CA GLU A 69 -13.66 0.14 -10.18
C GLU A 69 -12.25 -0.18 -9.69
N ILE A 70 -11.79 0.48 -8.63
CA ILE A 70 -10.52 0.18 -7.98
C ILE A 70 -10.71 -0.92 -6.93
N VAL A 71 -9.82 -1.90 -6.90
CA VAL A 71 -9.75 -2.91 -5.84
C VAL A 71 -9.05 -2.31 -4.62
N LEU A 72 -9.67 -2.45 -3.46
CA LEU A 72 -9.20 -1.98 -2.16
C LEU A 72 -9.30 -3.11 -1.14
N GLN A 73 -8.62 -2.91 -0.03
CA GLN A 73 -8.63 -3.82 1.09
C GLN A 73 -8.77 -3.12 2.43
N LYS A 74 -9.25 -3.87 3.42
CA LYS A 74 -9.27 -3.49 4.82
C LYS A 74 -8.36 -4.42 5.59
N GLN A 75 -7.41 -3.85 6.33
CA GLN A 75 -6.56 -4.60 7.24
C GLN A 75 -6.24 -3.80 8.49
N TYR A 76 -6.05 -4.51 9.60
CA TYR A 76 -5.65 -3.88 10.85
C TYR A 76 -4.16 -3.53 10.80
N ARG A 77 -3.81 -2.27 11.07
CA ARG A 77 -2.44 -1.80 11.18
C ARG A 77 -2.09 -1.51 12.64
N PRO A 78 -1.30 -2.38 13.30
CA PRO A 78 -0.88 -2.18 14.69
C PRO A 78 -0.27 -0.80 15.00
N PRO A 79 0.54 -0.17 14.12
CA PRO A 79 1.17 1.12 14.43
C PRO A 79 0.19 2.26 14.74
N ILE A 80 -1.06 2.18 14.27
CA ILE A 80 -2.08 3.21 14.51
C ILE A 80 -3.33 2.68 15.21
N ASP A 81 -3.32 1.41 15.64
CA ASP A 81 -4.44 0.72 16.30
C ASP A 81 -5.79 0.87 15.55
N ARG A 82 -5.77 0.76 14.23
CA ARG A 82 -6.97 0.92 13.39
C ARG A 82 -6.98 -0.05 12.23
N VAL A 83 -8.19 -0.35 11.76
CA VAL A 83 -8.39 -0.93 10.43
C VAL A 83 -8.27 0.19 9.40
N VAL A 84 -7.43 -0.04 8.40
CA VAL A 84 -7.06 0.94 7.37
C VAL A 84 -7.62 0.48 6.03
N ILE A 85 -8.17 1.43 5.27
CA ILE A 85 -8.54 1.26 3.87
C ILE A 85 -7.31 1.52 3.01
N GLU A 86 -6.87 0.50 2.29
CA GLU A 86 -5.63 0.52 1.52
C GLU A 86 -5.82 -0.08 0.12
N MET A 87 -4.90 0.22 -0.79
CA MET A 87 -4.71 -0.60 -2.00
C MET A 87 -4.02 -1.93 -1.63
N PRO A 88 -4.14 -2.96 -2.49
CA PRO A 88 -3.25 -4.10 -2.42
C PRO A 88 -1.79 -3.65 -2.53
N ALA A 89 -0.90 -4.24 -1.73
CA ALA A 89 0.50 -3.83 -1.63
C ALA A 89 1.32 -4.89 -0.88
N GLY A 90 2.57 -5.05 -1.28
CA GLY A 90 3.48 -5.97 -0.60
C GLY A 90 4.95 -5.65 -0.80
N LEU A 91 5.81 -6.45 -0.18
CA LEU A 91 7.26 -6.31 -0.30
C LEU A 91 7.75 -7.02 -1.56
N VAL A 92 8.84 -6.52 -2.14
CA VAL A 92 9.50 -7.20 -3.26
C VAL A 92 10.39 -8.31 -2.70
N ASP A 93 10.37 -9.48 -3.33
CA ASP A 93 11.26 -10.59 -3.00
C ASP A 93 12.62 -10.50 -3.70
N GLU A 94 13.61 -11.24 -3.22
CA GLU A 94 14.94 -11.26 -3.84
C GLU A 94 14.87 -11.78 -5.28
N GLY A 95 15.36 -10.96 -6.22
CA GLY A 95 15.37 -11.28 -7.65
C GLY A 95 14.07 -10.95 -8.38
N GLU A 96 13.04 -10.47 -7.68
CA GLU A 96 11.75 -10.12 -8.25
C GLU A 96 11.75 -8.68 -8.81
N THR A 97 11.10 -8.47 -9.95
CA THR A 97 10.80 -7.13 -10.47
C THR A 97 9.57 -6.53 -9.78
N ALA A 98 9.38 -5.21 -9.87
CA ALA A 98 8.20 -4.56 -9.30
C ALA A 98 6.90 -5.10 -9.92
N GLU A 99 6.92 -5.38 -11.22
CA GLU A 99 5.80 -5.94 -11.97
C GLU A 99 5.45 -7.36 -11.50
N GLU A 100 6.46 -8.22 -11.30
CA GLU A 100 6.26 -9.57 -10.79
C GLU A 100 5.68 -9.55 -9.37
N ALA A 101 6.26 -8.72 -8.48
CA ALA A 101 5.75 -8.52 -7.12
C ALA A 101 4.29 -8.08 -7.12
N ALA A 102 3.95 -7.10 -7.96
CA ALA A 102 2.58 -6.59 -8.03
C ALA A 102 1.56 -7.64 -8.51
N ILE A 103 1.92 -8.50 -9.46
CA ILE A 103 1.02 -9.58 -9.92
C ILE A 103 0.87 -10.66 -8.85
N ARG A 104 1.96 -11.02 -8.16
CA ARG A 104 1.94 -11.99 -7.06
C ARG A 104 1.08 -11.48 -5.91
N GLU A 105 1.39 -10.30 -5.38
CA GLU A 105 0.70 -9.69 -4.23
C GLU A 105 -0.78 -9.43 -4.54
N LEU A 106 -1.12 -8.96 -5.77
CA LEU A 106 -2.53 -8.82 -6.17
C LEU A 106 -3.26 -10.16 -6.08
N LYS A 107 -2.62 -11.24 -6.53
CA LYS A 107 -3.22 -12.57 -6.52
C LYS A 107 -3.36 -13.11 -5.09
N GLU A 108 -2.34 -12.96 -4.27
CA GLU A 108 -2.30 -13.42 -2.87
C GLU A 108 -3.35 -12.67 -2.03
N GLU A 109 -3.33 -11.34 -2.02
CA GLU A 109 -4.22 -10.54 -1.16
C GLU A 109 -5.68 -10.54 -1.64
N THR A 110 -5.90 -10.62 -2.97
CA THR A 110 -7.24 -10.38 -3.55
C THR A 110 -7.83 -11.53 -4.33
N GLY A 111 -7.01 -12.46 -4.79
CA GLY A 111 -7.41 -13.55 -5.68
C GLY A 111 -7.57 -13.15 -7.15
N TYR A 112 -7.52 -11.86 -7.49
CA TYR A 112 -7.62 -11.38 -8.87
C TYR A 112 -6.36 -11.70 -9.66
N VAL A 113 -6.53 -11.91 -10.97
CA VAL A 113 -5.45 -12.00 -11.94
C VAL A 113 -5.58 -10.81 -12.89
N GLY A 114 -4.50 -10.04 -13.00
CA GLY A 114 -4.45 -8.86 -13.86
C GLY A 114 -3.28 -8.87 -14.83
N HIS A 115 -3.15 -7.79 -15.58
CA HIS A 115 -2.03 -7.53 -16.47
C HIS A 115 -1.49 -6.12 -16.23
N ILE A 116 -0.17 -5.96 -16.36
CA ILE A 116 0.50 -4.68 -16.16
C ILE A 116 0.07 -3.69 -17.24
N LEU A 117 -0.35 -2.50 -16.82
CA LEU A 117 -0.62 -1.36 -17.68
C LEU A 117 0.56 -0.38 -17.67
N GLU A 118 1.04 -0.04 -16.46
CA GLU A 118 2.09 0.95 -16.25
C GLU A 118 2.77 0.71 -14.90
N THR A 119 4.05 1.11 -14.81
CA THR A 119 4.82 1.10 -13.58
C THR A 119 5.42 2.48 -13.35
N SER A 120 5.23 3.04 -12.16
CA SER A 120 5.75 4.36 -11.81
C SER A 120 7.27 4.36 -11.62
N PRO A 121 7.91 5.54 -11.59
CA PRO A 121 9.20 5.72 -10.92
C PRO A 121 9.11 5.36 -9.42
N ILE A 122 10.25 5.33 -8.74
CA ILE A 122 10.30 5.10 -7.28
C ILE A 122 9.62 6.27 -6.55
N MET A 123 8.67 5.94 -5.68
CA MET A 123 7.94 6.86 -4.82
C MET A 123 8.35 6.65 -3.37
N TRP A 124 8.57 7.73 -2.63
CA TRP A 124 8.99 7.69 -1.22
C TRP A 124 7.79 7.95 -0.32
N ASN A 125 7.57 7.08 0.68
CA ASN A 125 6.34 7.11 1.48
C ASN A 125 6.32 8.29 2.45
N ASP A 126 7.41 8.52 3.18
CA ASP A 126 7.57 9.65 4.11
C ASP A 126 9.04 10.07 4.20
N PRO A 127 9.57 10.81 3.20
CA PRO A 127 11.00 11.09 3.06
C PRO A 127 11.58 11.98 4.17
N GLY A 128 10.74 12.59 5.02
CA GLY A 128 11.21 13.33 6.20
C GLY A 128 11.47 12.42 7.41
N PHE A 129 10.85 11.25 7.45
CA PHE A 129 10.88 10.32 8.58
C PHE A 129 11.57 8.99 8.26
N CYS A 130 11.38 8.43 7.07
CA CYS A 130 11.92 7.12 6.71
C CYS A 130 12.44 7.07 5.27
N ASN A 131 13.27 6.07 4.99
CA ASN A 131 13.75 5.80 3.64
C ASN A 131 12.85 4.79 2.90
N THR A 132 11.67 4.46 3.43
CA THR A 132 10.81 3.46 2.78
C THR A 132 10.22 4.02 1.49
N ASN A 133 10.23 3.19 0.46
CA ASN A 133 9.80 3.55 -0.87
C ASN A 133 9.07 2.37 -1.55
N LEU A 134 8.46 2.66 -2.69
CA LEU A 134 7.80 1.65 -3.52
C LEU A 134 7.77 2.09 -4.98
N LYS A 135 7.36 1.18 -5.87
CA LYS A 135 6.78 1.55 -7.16
C LYS A 135 5.27 1.33 -7.12
N MET A 136 4.52 2.27 -7.68
CA MET A 136 3.10 2.09 -7.95
C MET A 136 2.95 1.34 -9.27
N VAL A 137 2.25 0.20 -9.25
CA VAL A 137 2.03 -0.63 -10.42
C VAL A 137 0.55 -0.60 -10.76
N HIS A 138 0.23 -0.17 -11.97
CA HIS A 138 -1.13 -0.06 -12.47
C HIS A 138 -1.48 -1.36 -13.17
N VAL A 139 -2.56 -2.01 -12.73
CA VAL A 139 -2.95 -3.34 -13.19
C VAL A 139 -4.38 -3.30 -13.71
N GLY A 140 -4.57 -3.76 -14.95
CA GLY A 140 -5.89 -3.98 -15.54
C GLY A 140 -6.40 -5.37 -15.18
N VAL A 141 -7.63 -5.46 -14.70
CA VAL A 141 -8.28 -6.73 -14.35
C VAL A 141 -9.47 -6.96 -15.26
N ASP A 142 -9.31 -7.90 -16.20
CA ASP A 142 -10.37 -8.28 -17.16
C ASP A 142 -11.44 -9.11 -16.45
N MET A 143 -12.59 -8.49 -16.23
CA MET A 143 -13.74 -9.11 -15.58
C MET A 143 -14.53 -10.07 -16.50
N ARG A 144 -14.04 -10.39 -17.70
CA ARG A 144 -14.59 -11.47 -18.55
C ARG A 144 -13.89 -12.81 -18.33
N LEU A 145 -12.72 -12.79 -17.69
CA LEU A 145 -11.96 -14.01 -17.42
C LEU A 145 -12.64 -14.84 -16.32
N PRO A 146 -12.76 -16.18 -16.49
CA PRO A 146 -13.32 -17.05 -15.46
C PRO A 146 -12.61 -16.94 -14.10
N ALA A 147 -11.30 -16.73 -14.10
CA ALA A 147 -10.48 -16.57 -12.89
C ALA A 147 -10.89 -15.37 -12.03
N ASN A 148 -11.47 -14.32 -12.64
CA ASN A 148 -11.85 -13.07 -11.98
C ASN A 148 -13.34 -13.02 -11.56
N GLN A 149 -14.13 -14.08 -11.85
CA GLN A 149 -15.56 -14.11 -11.48
C GLN A 149 -15.79 -14.41 -10.00
N ASN A 150 -14.88 -15.18 -9.39
CA ASN A 150 -14.95 -15.57 -7.99
C ASN A 150 -13.54 -15.63 -7.41
N PRO A 151 -12.88 -14.46 -7.30
CA PRO A 151 -11.51 -14.40 -6.82
C PRO A 151 -11.45 -14.90 -5.37
N LYS A 152 -10.39 -15.65 -5.07
CA LYS A 152 -10.13 -16.17 -3.73
C LYS A 152 -8.72 -15.76 -3.31
N PRO A 153 -8.59 -14.89 -2.29
CA PRO A 153 -7.31 -14.60 -1.69
C PRO A 153 -6.60 -15.87 -1.19
N GLU A 154 -5.27 -15.85 -1.28
CA GLU A 154 -4.34 -16.85 -0.80
C GLU A 154 -3.47 -16.23 0.31
N LEU A 155 -4.14 -15.77 1.37
CA LEU A 155 -3.53 -15.02 2.48
C LEU A 155 -2.57 -15.87 3.33
N GLU A 156 -1.52 -15.25 3.84
CA GLU A 156 -0.65 -15.85 4.86
C GLU A 156 -1.37 -16.03 6.21
N GLU A 157 -0.81 -16.85 7.11
CA GLU A 157 -1.43 -17.17 8.42
C GLU A 157 -1.68 -15.92 9.30
N ASN A 158 -0.82 -14.93 9.17
CA ASN A 158 -0.86 -13.65 9.89
C ASN A 158 -1.62 -12.55 9.14
N GLU A 159 -2.23 -12.84 8.00
CA GLU A 159 -2.94 -11.87 7.18
C GLU A 159 -4.45 -12.02 7.32
N PHE A 160 -5.09 -10.89 7.65
CA PHE A 160 -6.53 -10.80 7.85
C PHE A 160 -7.06 -9.65 7.01
N ILE A 161 -7.31 -9.95 5.75
CA ILE A 161 -7.62 -8.96 4.71
C ILE A 161 -9.08 -9.15 4.26
N GLU A 162 -9.84 -8.05 4.23
CA GLU A 162 -11.16 -7.99 3.59
C GLU A 162 -11.07 -7.16 2.31
N VAL A 163 -11.33 -7.79 1.16
CA VAL A 163 -11.27 -7.15 -0.15
C VAL A 163 -12.63 -6.62 -0.57
N PHE A 164 -12.64 -5.41 -1.12
CA PHE A 164 -13.81 -4.77 -1.72
C PHE A 164 -13.38 -3.89 -2.89
N HIS A 165 -14.33 -3.37 -3.66
CA HIS A 165 -14.02 -2.50 -4.79
C HIS A 165 -14.97 -1.31 -4.84
N VAL A 166 -14.48 -0.20 -5.39
CA VAL A 166 -15.17 1.09 -5.40
C VAL A 166 -15.08 1.69 -6.80
N ARG A 167 -16.18 2.23 -7.33
CA ARG A 167 -16.12 2.98 -8.59
C ARG A 167 -15.20 4.18 -8.42
N LEU A 168 -14.30 4.41 -9.38
CA LEU A 168 -13.38 5.56 -9.31
C LEU A 168 -14.13 6.89 -9.15
N ALA A 169 -15.33 7.00 -9.74
CA ALA A 169 -16.19 8.16 -9.63
C ALA A 169 -16.63 8.48 -8.18
N ASP A 170 -16.74 7.46 -7.32
CA ASP A 170 -17.25 7.54 -5.95
C ASP A 170 -16.12 7.41 -4.90
N LEU A 171 -14.85 7.36 -5.33
CA LEU A 171 -13.73 7.01 -4.46
C LEU A 171 -13.56 8.00 -3.30
N TRP A 172 -13.66 9.30 -3.58
CA TRP A 172 -13.56 10.34 -2.55
C TRP A 172 -14.69 10.28 -1.53
N GLU A 173 -15.94 10.16 -2.00
CA GLU A 173 -17.10 10.00 -1.12
C GLU A 173 -16.99 8.74 -0.25
N THR A 174 -16.44 7.67 -0.82
CA THR A 174 -16.18 6.42 -0.10
C THR A 174 -15.10 6.61 0.97
N CYS A 175 -14.02 7.34 0.70
CA CYS A 175 -13.00 7.67 1.71
C CYS A 175 -13.61 8.42 2.90
N ILE A 176 -14.41 9.46 2.64
CA ILE A 176 -15.11 10.22 3.69
C ILE A 176 -16.05 9.31 4.48
N LYS A 177 -16.81 8.45 3.80
CA LYS A 177 -17.73 7.51 4.47
C LYS A 177 -16.98 6.55 5.37
N MET A 178 -15.87 5.97 4.91
CA MET A 178 -15.08 5.02 5.70
C MET A 178 -14.41 5.69 6.90
N ASP A 179 -13.90 6.91 6.76
CA ASP A 179 -13.37 7.70 7.88
C ASP A 179 -14.45 7.96 8.96
N ASN A 180 -15.66 8.36 8.55
CA ASN A 180 -16.79 8.54 9.47
C ASN A 180 -17.23 7.24 10.18
N LEU A 181 -16.91 6.07 9.60
CA LEU A 181 -17.15 4.76 10.22
C LEU A 181 -16.02 4.33 11.16
N GLY A 182 -14.96 5.13 11.29
CA GLY A 182 -13.81 4.89 12.19
C GLY A 182 -12.63 4.17 11.53
N TYR A 183 -12.67 3.91 10.22
CA TYR A 183 -11.52 3.39 9.48
C TYR A 183 -10.50 4.50 9.24
N ALA A 184 -9.20 4.15 9.24
CA ALA A 184 -8.19 5.06 8.72
C ALA A 184 -8.10 4.93 7.19
N ILE A 185 -7.67 5.98 6.50
CA ILE A 185 -7.51 6.00 5.04
C ILE A 185 -6.01 6.11 4.71
N ASP A 186 -5.50 5.20 3.88
CA ASP A 186 -4.13 5.29 3.37
C ASP A 186 -3.95 6.55 2.51
N ALA A 187 -2.83 7.24 2.71
CA ALA A 187 -2.56 8.51 2.06
C ALA A 187 -2.47 8.38 0.52
N ARG A 188 -2.02 7.25 -0.02
CA ARG A 188 -1.94 7.05 -1.48
C ARG A 188 -3.33 6.95 -2.08
N ILE A 189 -4.26 6.24 -1.42
CA ILE A 189 -5.67 6.19 -1.81
C ILE A 189 -6.32 7.58 -1.72
N ALA A 190 -6.13 8.29 -0.61
CA ALA A 190 -6.67 9.63 -0.44
C ALA A 190 -6.17 10.58 -1.54
N ASN A 191 -4.87 10.56 -1.85
CA ASN A 191 -4.27 11.40 -2.89
C ASN A 191 -4.80 11.06 -4.30
N ILE A 192 -5.02 9.78 -4.63
CA ILE A 192 -5.66 9.38 -5.90
C ILE A 192 -7.09 9.91 -5.96
N ALA A 193 -7.85 9.75 -4.87
CA ALA A 193 -9.24 10.20 -4.78
C ALA A 193 -9.34 11.74 -4.92
N GLU A 194 -8.53 12.49 -4.20
CA GLU A 194 -8.45 13.95 -4.31
C GLU A 194 -7.99 14.39 -5.70
N GLY A 195 -7.03 13.68 -6.30
CA GLY A 195 -6.56 13.93 -7.67
C GLY A 195 -7.70 13.83 -8.70
N ILE A 196 -8.59 12.84 -8.54
CA ILE A 196 -9.80 12.69 -9.37
C ILE A 196 -10.74 13.90 -9.18
N GLU A 197 -10.96 14.35 -7.95
CA GLU A 197 -11.82 15.52 -7.67
C GLU A 197 -11.22 16.83 -8.21
N ILE A 198 -9.90 16.99 -8.12
CA ILE A 198 -9.18 18.11 -8.72
C ILE A 198 -9.36 18.07 -10.25
N ALA A 199 -9.14 16.92 -10.89
CA ALA A 199 -9.32 16.78 -12.34
C ALA A 199 -10.75 17.12 -12.77
N LYS A 200 -11.78 16.62 -12.05
CA LYS A 200 -13.19 16.99 -12.28
C LYS A 200 -13.43 18.49 -12.16
N LYS A 201 -12.90 19.11 -11.10
CA LYS A 201 -13.06 20.55 -10.81
C LYS A 201 -12.45 21.42 -11.91
N PHE A 202 -11.29 21.03 -12.43
CA PHE A 202 -10.56 21.79 -13.45
C PHE A 202 -10.84 21.31 -14.89
N LYS A 203 -11.67 20.27 -15.07
CA LYS A 203 -12.02 19.67 -16.37
C LYS A 203 -10.78 19.25 -17.19
N LEU A 204 -9.82 18.61 -16.51
CA LEU A 204 -8.63 18.01 -17.11
C LEU A 204 -8.97 16.71 -17.82
#